data_AF-A0A7J3VGR7-F1
#
_entry.id   AF-A0A7J3VGR7-F1
#
_cell.length_a   1.000
_cell.length_b   1.000
_cell.length_c   1.000
_cell.angle_alpha   90.00
_cell.angle_beta   90.00
_cell.angle_gamma   90.00
#
_symmetry.space_group_name_H-M   'P 1'
#
loop_
_entity.id
_entity.type
_entity.pdbx_description
1 polymer ?
#
loop_
_entity_poly.entity_id
_entity_poly.type
_entity_poly.pdbx_seq_one_letter_code
_entity_poly.pdbx_strand_id
1 'polypeptide(L)'
;MGRKSRAQKIIDSIEKDIESEFQYLIVYDFRKIQATNRFWTNLNEIIGRLGGEMLQYSVYFGPIKGAIAVHDLVEGYGGEAAGFVILKNFERRYVRNS
;
A
#
# COMPACT_ATOMS: atom_id res chain seq x y z
N MET A 1 -9.19 25.03 -13.12
CA MET A 1 -8.60 23.67 -12.97
C MET A 1 -8.85 23.20 -11.55
N GLY A 2 -9.47 22.03 -11.35
CA GLY A 2 -9.77 21.50 -10.01
C GLY A 2 -8.51 21.13 -9.23
N ARG A 3 -8.55 21.24 -7.89
CA ARG A 3 -7.44 20.87 -7.01
C ARG A 3 -7.20 19.36 -7.08
N LYS A 4 -6.00 18.92 -7.46
CA LYS A 4 -5.59 17.49 -7.48
C LYS A 4 -5.86 16.83 -6.12
N SER A 5 -6.34 15.57 -6.14
CA SER A 5 -6.51 14.74 -4.94
C SER A 5 -5.15 14.48 -4.27
N ARG A 6 -5.16 14.03 -3.01
CA ARG A 6 -3.91 13.67 -2.33
C ARG A 6 -3.30 12.42 -2.94
N ALA A 7 -4.13 11.43 -3.28
CA ALA A 7 -3.71 10.24 -4.02
C ALA A 7 -2.99 10.63 -5.33
N GLN A 8 -3.59 11.50 -6.15
CA GLN A 8 -2.98 11.95 -7.39
C GLN A 8 -1.60 12.61 -7.17
N LYS A 9 -1.45 13.42 -6.12
CA LYS A 9 -0.15 14.05 -5.80
C LYS A 9 0.91 13.04 -5.41
N ILE A 10 0.55 12.04 -4.60
CA ILE A 10 1.45 10.96 -4.19
C ILE A 10 1.86 10.14 -5.42
N ILE A 11 0.88 9.73 -6.24
CA ILE A 11 1.13 8.97 -7.47
C ILE A 11 2.04 9.74 -8.43
N ASP A 12 1.81 11.05 -8.59
CA ASP A 12 2.65 11.91 -9.45
C ASP A 12 4.09 12.05 -8.94
N SER A 13 4.32 11.85 -7.63
CA SER A 13 5.65 11.97 -7.02
C SER A 13 6.47 10.69 -7.03
N ILE A 14 5.85 9.54 -7.28
CA ILE A 14 6.55 8.24 -7.33
C ILE A 14 7.30 8.12 -8.66
N GLU A 15 8.57 7.72 -8.59
CA GLU A 15 9.40 7.48 -9.77
C GLU A 15 8.78 6.43 -10.69
N LYS A 16 8.74 6.73 -11.98
CA LYS A 16 8.06 5.89 -12.98
C LYS A 16 8.77 4.57 -13.23
N ASP A 17 10.07 4.50 -12.99
CA ASP A 17 10.90 3.35 -13.39
C ASP A 17 11.18 2.38 -12.23
N ILE A 18 10.55 2.58 -11.07
CA ILE A 18 10.63 1.63 -9.97
C ILE A 18 9.89 0.34 -10.36
N GLU A 19 10.65 -0.75 -10.48
CA GLU A 19 10.15 -2.10 -10.67
C GLU A 19 10.74 -3.04 -9.61
N SER A 20 9.96 -4.04 -9.20
CA SER A 20 10.36 -5.02 -8.20
C SER A 20 9.63 -6.33 -8.44
N GLU A 21 10.36 -7.44 -8.36
CA GLU A 21 9.77 -8.78 -8.43
C GLU A 21 9.02 -9.17 -7.15
N PHE A 22 9.26 -8.49 -6.04
CA PHE A 22 8.58 -8.73 -4.76
C PHE A 22 7.15 -8.19 -4.71
N GLN A 23 6.38 -8.71 -3.77
CA GLN A 23 5.17 -8.05 -3.27
C GLN A 23 5.48 -7.40 -1.93
N TYR A 24 4.66 -6.45 -1.55
CA TYR A 24 4.85 -5.66 -0.35
C TYR A 24 3.57 -5.68 0.46
N LEU A 25 3.72 -5.78 1.77
CA LEU A 25 2.62 -5.72 2.72
C LEU A 25 2.80 -4.46 3.56
N ILE A 26 1.78 -3.60 3.58
CA ILE A 26 1.76 -2.42 4.44
C ILE A 26 0.71 -2.64 5.51
N VAL A 27 1.15 -2.70 6.77
CA VAL A 27 0.28 -2.73 7.95
C VAL A 27 0.24 -1.33 8.53
N TYR A 28 -0.96 -0.79 8.75
CA TYR A 28 -1.10 0.55 9.27
C TYR A 28 -2.15 0.68 10.38
N ASP A 29 -1.96 1.67 11.24
CA ASP A 29 -2.88 1.97 12.32
C ASP A 29 -3.02 3.48 12.53
N PHE A 30 -4.21 3.89 12.97
CA PHE A 30 -4.57 5.26 13.26
C PHE A 30 -4.83 5.41 14.77
N ARG A 31 -3.78 5.23 15.58
CA ARG A 31 -3.90 5.17 17.05
C ARG A 31 -4.40 6.46 17.71
N LYS A 32 -4.06 7.61 17.13
CA LYS A 32 -4.30 8.93 17.75
C LYS A 32 -5.42 9.74 17.09
N ILE A 33 -5.95 9.26 15.97
CA ILE A 33 -6.89 9.97 15.11
C ILE A 33 -7.76 8.95 14.38
N GLN A 34 -8.96 9.33 13.94
CA GLN A 34 -9.77 8.42 13.12
C GLN A 34 -9.48 8.63 11.64
N ALA A 35 -9.34 7.55 10.88
CA ALA A 35 -9.26 7.63 9.42
C ALA A 35 -10.53 8.27 8.85
N THR A 36 -10.39 9.38 8.13
CA THR A 36 -11.52 10.08 7.52
C THR A 36 -12.04 9.35 6.28
N ASN A 37 -13.29 9.56 5.87
CA ASN A 37 -13.82 9.03 4.60
C ASN A 37 -12.93 9.37 3.40
N ARG A 38 -12.25 10.52 3.44
CA ARG A 38 -11.33 10.95 2.38
C ARG A 38 -10.06 10.09 2.29
N PHE A 39 -9.61 9.52 3.41
CA PHE A 39 -8.51 8.55 3.40
C PHE A 39 -8.91 7.34 2.55
N TRP A 40 -10.07 6.74 2.82
CA TRP A 40 -10.58 5.58 2.09
C TRP A 40 -10.79 5.86 0.60
N THR A 41 -11.29 7.05 0.23
CA THR A 41 -11.40 7.45 -1.18
C THR A 41 -10.03 7.51 -1.87
N ASN A 42 -9.02 8.14 -1.23
CA ASN A 42 -7.68 8.22 -1.78
C ASN A 42 -7.00 6.84 -1.84
N LEU A 43 -7.21 5.98 -0.84
CA LEU A 43 -6.67 4.62 -0.80
C LEU A 43 -7.21 3.79 -1.97
N ASN A 44 -8.52 3.84 -2.22
CA ASN A 44 -9.12 3.17 -3.36
C ASN A 44 -8.61 3.72 -4.71
N GLU A 45 -8.37 5.03 -4.81
CA GLU A 45 -7.75 5.63 -6.01
C GLU A 45 -6.33 5.09 -6.24
N ILE A 46 -5.52 4.97 -5.18
CA ILE A 46 -4.17 4.39 -5.24
C ILE A 46 -4.24 2.94 -5.70
N ILE A 47 -5.08 2.11 -5.06
CA ILE A 47 -5.25 0.70 -5.39
C ILE A 47 -5.70 0.54 -6.85
N GLY A 48 -6.69 1.32 -7.29
CA GLY A 48 -7.20 1.26 -8.65
C GLY A 48 -6.20 1.65 -9.74
N ARG A 49 -5.14 2.39 -9.39
CA ARG A 49 -4.15 2.89 -10.37
C ARG A 49 -2.80 2.20 -10.29
N LEU A 50 -2.37 1.79 -9.11
CA LEU A 50 -1.07 1.18 -8.86
C LEU A 50 -1.18 -0.32 -8.55
N GLY A 51 -2.39 -0.84 -8.42
CA GLY A 51 -2.67 -2.24 -8.12
C GLY A 51 -2.50 -2.59 -6.64
N GLY A 52 -2.67 -3.89 -6.36
CA GLY A 52 -2.74 -4.43 -5.02
C GLY A 52 -4.18 -4.52 -4.50
N GLU A 53 -4.31 -4.82 -3.22
CA GLU A 53 -5.59 -5.04 -2.55
C GLU A 53 -5.49 -4.81 -1.04
N MET A 54 -6.65 -4.69 -0.39
CA MET A 54 -6.76 -4.71 1.06
C MET A 54 -7.03 -6.14 1.52
N LEU A 55 -6.08 -6.77 2.21
CA LEU A 55 -6.28 -8.10 2.80
C LEU A 55 -7.14 -8.03 4.07
N GLN A 56 -7.02 -6.94 4.80
CA GLN A 56 -7.80 -6.60 5.99
C GLN A 56 -7.94 -5.08 6.08
N TYR A 57 -8.77 -4.57 7.00
CA TYR A 57 -9.04 -3.13 7.17
C TYR A 57 -7.77 -2.25 7.25
N SER A 58 -6.71 -2.79 7.86
CA SER A 58 -5.45 -2.11 8.15
C SER A 58 -4.25 -2.73 7.43
N VAL A 59 -4.49 -3.50 6.37
CA VAL A 59 -3.44 -4.27 5.68
C VAL A 59 -3.59 -4.17 4.16
N TYR A 60 -2.68 -3.47 3.51
CA TYR A 60 -2.52 -3.45 2.06
C TYR A 60 -1.50 -4.49 1.62
N PHE A 61 -1.72 -5.12 0.46
CA PHE A 61 -0.78 -6.02 -0.20
C PHE A 61 -0.70 -5.70 -1.70
N GLY A 62 0.51 -5.58 -2.25
CA GLY A 62 0.65 -5.33 -3.68
C GLY A 62 2.05 -4.94 -4.16
N PRO A 63 2.16 -4.33 -5.36
CA PRO A 63 3.41 -3.87 -5.93
C PRO A 63 4.06 -2.73 -5.13
N ILE A 64 5.37 -2.56 -5.30
CA ILE A 64 6.17 -1.54 -4.61
C ILE A 64 5.60 -0.12 -4.72
N LYS A 65 5.14 0.29 -5.92
CA LYS A 65 4.59 1.64 -6.13
C LYS A 65 3.34 1.87 -5.29
N GLY A 66 2.43 0.90 -5.25
CA GLY A 66 1.24 0.98 -4.41
C GLY A 66 1.59 0.96 -2.93
N ALA A 67 2.58 0.15 -2.52
CA ALA A 67 3.06 0.10 -1.15
C ALA A 67 3.64 1.45 -0.66
N ILE A 68 4.49 2.08 -1.47
CA ILE A 68 5.02 3.43 -1.20
C ILE A 68 3.85 4.42 -1.09
N ALA A 69 2.93 4.40 -2.05
CA ALA A 69 1.81 5.33 -2.08
C ALA A 69 0.89 5.18 -0.85
N VAL A 70 0.61 3.95 -0.42
CA VAL A 70 -0.20 3.66 0.76
C VAL A 70 0.52 4.11 2.03
N HIS A 71 1.83 3.86 2.14
CA HIS A 71 2.64 4.34 3.26
C HIS A 71 2.57 5.86 3.40
N ASP A 72 2.87 6.60 2.33
CA ASP A 72 2.81 8.07 2.31
C ASP A 72 1.41 8.61 2.58
N LEU A 73 0.37 7.89 2.13
CA LEU A 73 -1.01 8.25 2.40
C LEU A 73 -1.31 8.13 3.90
N VAL A 74 -0.94 7.02 4.53
CA VAL A 74 -1.18 6.77 5.96
C VAL A 74 -0.50 7.83 6.81
N GLU A 75 0.80 8.04 6.63
CA GLU A 75 1.56 9.07 7.36
C GLU A 75 0.99 10.47 7.10
N GLY A 76 0.63 10.72 5.85
CA GLY A 76 0.03 11.98 5.43
C GLY A 76 -1.29 12.31 6.10
N TYR A 77 -2.02 11.31 6.56
CA TYR A 77 -3.23 11.46 7.35
C TYR A 77 -2.97 11.42 8.86
N GLY A 78 -1.73 11.13 9.31
CA GLY A 78 -1.33 11.07 10.72
C GLY A 78 -1.39 9.66 11.34
N GLY A 79 -1.52 8.62 10.50
CA GLY A 79 -1.37 7.23 10.93
C GLY A 79 0.10 6.80 10.95
N GLU A 80 0.34 5.58 11.45
CA GLU A 80 1.65 4.93 11.43
C GLU A 80 1.57 3.69 10.53
N ALA A 81 2.59 3.46 9.70
CA ALA A 81 2.67 2.32 8.80
C ALA A 81 3.97 1.55 8.99
N ALA A 82 3.92 0.24 8.78
CA ALA A 82 5.07 -0.65 8.69
C ALA A 82 5.02 -1.40 7.36
N GLY A 83 6.14 -1.41 6.64
CA GLY A 83 6.28 -2.10 5.36
C GLY A 83 7.09 -3.38 5.47
N PHE A 84 6.63 -4.43 4.79
CA PHE A 84 7.27 -5.73 4.72
C PHE A 84 7.44 -6.17 3.28
N VAL A 85 8.57 -6.80 2.96
CA VAL A 85 8.84 -7.38 1.63
C VAL A 85 8.47 -8.85 1.63
N ILE A 86 7.69 -9.27 0.64
CA ILE A 86 7.17 -10.62 0.47
C ILE A 86 7.69 -11.20 -0.86
N LEU A 87 8.30 -12.37 -0.79
CA LEU A 87 8.72 -13.11 -1.99
C LEU A 87 7.48 -13.63 -2.74
N LYS A 88 7.39 -13.37 -4.05
CA LYS A 88 6.28 -13.88 -4.89
C LYS A 88 6.17 -15.42 -4.86
N ASN A 89 7.29 -16.11 -4.67
CA ASN A 89 7.38 -17.57 -4.69
C ASN A 89 7.82 -18.11 -3.32
N PHE A 90 6.89 -18.17 -2.36
CA PHE A 90 7.05 -19.04 -1.21
C PHE A 90 6.51 -20.44 -1.57
N GLU A 91 7.24 -21.16 -2.43
CA GLU A 91 6.94 -22.58 -2.64
C GLU A 91 7.14 -23.30 -1.31
N ARG A 92 6.04 -23.75 -0.68
CA ARG A 92 6.12 -24.69 0.43
C ARG A 92 6.74 -25.97 -0.11
N ARG A 93 8.04 -26.13 0.08
CA ARG A 93 8.66 -27.45 0.10
C ARG A 93 8.10 -28.19 1.31
N TYR A 94 6.93 -28.82 1.13
CA TYR A 94 6.51 -29.90 2.01
C TYR A 94 7.52 -31.01 1.85
N VAL A 95 8.47 -31.10 2.77
CA VAL A 95 9.25 -32.32 2.98
C VAL A 95 8.24 -33.34 3.53
N ARG A 96 7.69 -34.16 2.64
CA ARG A 96 7.04 -35.42 3.06
C ARG A 96 8.15 -36.30 3.62
N ASN A 97 8.24 -36.37 4.95
CA ASN A 97 8.97 -37.45 5.59
C ASN A 97 8.12 -38.71 5.38
N SER A 98 8.56 -39.54 4.42
CA SER A 98 8.12 -40.92 4.25
C SER A 98 8.57 -41.79 5.41
#